data_AF-A0A0F9CV25-F1
#
_entry.id   AF-A0A0F9CV25-F1
#
_cell.length_a   1.000
_cell.length_b   1.000
_cell.length_c   1.000
_cell.angle_alpha   90.00
_cell.angle_beta   90.00
_cell.angle_gamma   90.00
#
_symmetry.space_group_name_H-M   'P 1'
#
loop_
_entity.id
_entity.type
_entity.pdbx_description
1 polymer ?
#
loop_
_entity_poly.entity_id
_entity_poly.type
_entity_poly.pdbx_seq_one_letter_code
_entity_poly.pdbx_strand_id
1 'polypeptide(L)'
;MTEDTLTQDNEALIQEALRDAKKVELPSSLRDEPVIHKGDDVLAAPMTVKQTSSAGYVYVWDTRTYEKIPIIYYMLPSKMRLRRKDGSFRFTTTDPKKLPKRGKIKCMLHKGGENREHYNTLGFRVCPKENITNIHQLKQHMRLKHPQEYAAIVDEKKEKEKAEDRALSRALLKAQMPKEEKAPLYVKDKKK
;
A
#
# COMPACT_ATOMS: atom_id res chain seq x y z
N MET A 1 -5.30 -38.95 -22.33
CA MET A 1 -4.48 -38.95 -21.11
C MET A 1 -5.43 -38.81 -19.94
N THR A 2 -5.53 -39.86 -19.15
CA THR A 2 -6.59 -40.13 -18.18
C THR A 2 -6.47 -39.23 -16.95
N GLU A 3 -7.59 -38.84 -16.35
CA GLU A 3 -7.63 -37.95 -15.17
C GLU A 3 -6.78 -38.47 -14.00
N ASP A 4 -6.60 -39.79 -13.90
CA ASP A 4 -5.77 -40.47 -12.89
C ASP A 4 -4.26 -40.25 -13.05
N THR A 5 -3.74 -40.06 -14.27
CA THR A 5 -2.31 -39.76 -14.43
C THR A 5 -2.04 -38.30 -14.06
N LEU A 6 -2.97 -37.40 -14.37
CA LEU A 6 -2.90 -36.00 -13.97
C LEU A 6 -2.89 -35.86 -12.44
N THR A 7 -3.72 -36.60 -11.69
CA THR A 7 -3.73 -36.52 -10.22
C THR A 7 -2.44 -37.07 -9.61
N GLN A 8 -1.90 -38.18 -10.11
CA GLN A 8 -0.62 -38.74 -9.66
C GLN A 8 0.57 -37.81 -9.91
N ASP A 9 0.67 -37.21 -11.10
CA ASP A 9 1.71 -36.24 -11.44
C ASP A 9 1.65 -35.00 -10.53
N ASN A 10 0.44 -34.59 -10.16
CA ASN A 10 0.22 -33.45 -9.26
C ASN A 10 0.63 -33.76 -7.81
N GLU A 11 0.41 -34.98 -7.34
CA GLU A 11 0.87 -35.40 -6.00
C GLU A 11 2.39 -35.48 -5.93
N ALA A 12 3.05 -35.97 -6.99
CA ALA A 12 4.50 -35.98 -7.10
C ALA A 12 5.10 -34.57 -7.02
N LEU A 13 4.52 -33.60 -7.75
CA LEU A 13 4.93 -32.19 -7.71
C LEU A 13 4.76 -31.55 -6.31
N ILE A 14 3.68 -31.91 -5.59
CA ILE A 14 3.47 -31.42 -4.22
C ILE A 14 4.51 -32.02 -3.27
N GLN A 15 4.84 -33.31 -3.42
CA GLN A 15 5.86 -33.97 -2.60
C GLN A 15 7.26 -33.38 -2.84
N GLU A 16 7.62 -33.08 -4.10
CA GLU A 16 8.85 -32.37 -4.44
C GLU A 16 8.89 -30.99 -3.76
N ALA A 17 7.80 -30.23 -3.85
CA ALA A 17 7.71 -28.92 -3.23
C ALA A 17 7.72 -28.94 -1.69
N LEU A 18 7.28 -30.04 -1.06
CA LEU A 18 7.42 -30.26 0.39
C LEU A 18 8.87 -30.59 0.77
N ARG A 19 9.60 -31.30 -0.09
CA ARG A 19 11.02 -31.62 0.13
C ARG A 19 11.91 -30.38 0.02
N ASP A 20 11.61 -29.49 -0.91
CA ASP A 20 12.37 -28.26 -1.15
C ASP A 20 12.10 -27.15 -0.13
N ALA A 21 11.16 -27.37 0.79
CA ALA A 21 10.75 -26.40 1.78
C ALA A 21 11.83 -26.17 2.85
N LYS A 22 12.55 -25.05 2.74
CA LYS A 22 13.50 -24.61 3.77
C LYS A 22 12.76 -24.07 4.99
N LYS A 23 12.83 -24.81 6.10
CA LYS A 23 12.34 -24.34 7.40
C LYS A 23 13.21 -23.19 7.88
N VAL A 24 12.56 -22.12 8.31
CA VAL A 24 13.19 -21.01 9.01
C VAL A 24 12.72 -21.05 10.45
N GLU A 25 13.67 -21.13 11.38
CA GLU A 25 13.40 -21.08 12.80
C GLU A 25 13.12 -19.64 13.24
N LEU A 26 12.20 -19.46 14.18
CA LEU A 26 11.98 -18.15 14.78
C LEU A 26 13.03 -17.91 15.87
N PRO A 27 13.58 -16.69 15.95
CA PRO A 27 14.28 -16.27 17.17
C PRO A 27 13.25 -16.18 18.31
N SER A 28 13.51 -16.90 19.40
CA SER A 28 12.66 -16.90 20.60
C SER A 28 13.55 -16.62 21.80
N SER A 29 13.29 -15.52 22.52
CA SER A 29 14.02 -15.17 23.75
C SER A 29 13.90 -16.25 24.83
N LEU A 30 12.82 -17.05 24.81
CA LEU A 30 12.60 -18.18 25.72
C LEU A 30 13.52 -19.38 25.45
N ARG A 31 14.21 -19.43 24.30
CA ARG A 31 15.26 -20.43 24.05
C ARG A 31 16.57 -20.03 24.73
N ASP A 32 16.87 -18.73 24.78
CA ASP A 32 18.11 -18.19 25.32
C ASP A 32 17.99 -17.96 26.85
N GLU A 33 16.80 -17.56 27.33
CA GLU A 33 16.49 -17.37 28.75
C GLU A 33 15.20 -18.13 29.12
N PRO A 34 15.29 -19.39 29.58
CA PRO A 34 14.12 -20.24 29.84
C PRO A 34 13.41 -19.93 31.16
N VAL A 35 13.75 -18.86 31.88
CA VAL A 35 13.21 -18.57 33.21
C VAL A 35 11.96 -17.69 33.09
N ILE A 36 10.79 -18.26 33.37
CA ILE A 36 9.51 -17.52 33.39
C ILE A 36 9.35 -16.77 34.72
N HIS A 37 9.77 -17.40 35.82
CA HIS A 37 9.64 -16.87 37.16
C HIS A 37 10.91 -17.11 37.95
N LYS A 38 11.45 -16.07 38.60
CA LYS A 38 12.70 -16.15 39.38
C LYS A 38 12.48 -16.54 40.85
N GLY A 39 11.23 -16.68 41.27
CA GLY A 39 10.84 -16.93 42.65
C GLY A 39 10.53 -15.62 43.39
N ASP A 40 9.40 -15.56 44.09
CA ASP A 40 8.96 -14.44 44.94
C ASP A 40 8.45 -15.00 46.28
N ASP A 41 8.11 -14.16 47.26
CA ASP A 41 7.65 -14.56 48.61
C ASP A 41 6.42 -15.51 48.61
N VAL A 42 5.65 -15.54 47.52
CA VAL A 42 4.47 -16.41 47.34
C VAL A 42 4.83 -17.77 46.72
N LEU A 43 5.88 -17.82 45.89
CA LEU A 43 6.33 -19.01 45.17
C LEU A 43 7.86 -18.98 45.10
N ALA A 44 8.50 -19.62 46.07
CA ALA A 44 9.96 -19.58 46.24
C ALA A 44 10.73 -20.35 45.15
N ALA A 45 10.09 -21.30 44.46
CA ALA A 45 10.74 -22.10 43.43
C ALA A 45 10.69 -21.38 42.05
N PRO A 46 11.83 -21.18 41.37
CA PRO A 46 11.84 -20.61 40.03
C PRO A 46 11.21 -21.58 39.03
N MET A 47 10.38 -21.06 38.13
CA MET A 47 9.79 -21.83 37.04
C MET A 47 10.61 -21.64 35.77
N THR A 48 11.11 -22.75 35.23
CA THR A 48 11.87 -22.79 33.98
C THR A 48 11.17 -23.62 32.91
N VAL A 49 11.20 -23.18 31.66
CA VAL A 49 10.69 -23.93 30.52
C VAL A 49 11.70 -24.96 30.06
N LYS A 50 11.32 -26.23 30.05
CA LYS A 50 12.18 -27.33 29.61
C LYS A 50 12.40 -27.36 28.09
N GLN A 51 11.36 -27.04 27.30
CA GLN A 51 11.45 -27.00 25.84
C GLN A 51 10.32 -26.15 25.24
N THR A 52 10.66 -25.16 24.43
CA THR A 52 9.70 -24.47 23.55
C THR A 52 9.93 -24.90 22.10
N SER A 53 9.03 -25.71 21.54
CA SER A 53 9.05 -26.06 20.11
C SER A 53 8.13 -25.12 19.34
N SER A 54 8.71 -24.26 18.50
CA SER A 54 7.95 -23.57 17.45
C SER A 54 7.84 -24.48 16.24
N ALA A 55 6.67 -24.54 15.61
CA ALA A 55 6.44 -25.35 14.41
C ALA A 55 7.29 -24.91 13.20
N GLY A 56 7.94 -23.75 13.28
CA GLY A 56 8.73 -23.16 12.20
C GLY A 56 7.86 -22.60 11.08
N TYR A 57 8.41 -21.65 10.33
CA TYR A 57 7.76 -21.12 9.13
C TYR A 57 8.55 -21.52 7.89
N VAL A 58 7.83 -21.74 6.80
CA VAL A 58 8.38 -21.89 5.46
C VAL A 58 7.90 -20.71 4.63
N TYR A 59 8.81 -20.18 3.83
CA TYR A 59 8.45 -19.18 2.84
C TYR A 59 7.97 -19.84 1.57
N VAL A 60 6.80 -19.41 1.13
CA VAL A 60 6.18 -19.87 -0.10
C VAL A 60 5.89 -18.66 -0.98
N TRP A 61 5.95 -18.85 -2.28
CA TRP A 61 5.74 -17.81 -3.27
C TRP A 61 4.38 -17.96 -3.94
N ASP A 62 3.66 -16.86 -4.16
CA ASP A 62 2.48 -16.88 -5.03
C ASP A 62 2.93 -16.96 -6.50
N THR A 63 2.34 -17.86 -7.28
CA THR A 63 2.74 -18.14 -8.67
C THR A 63 2.48 -16.98 -9.64
N ARG A 64 1.66 -15.99 -9.28
CA ARG A 64 1.29 -14.85 -10.15
C ARG A 64 1.76 -13.51 -9.62
N THR A 65 1.63 -13.28 -8.30
CA THR A 65 2.11 -12.03 -7.71
C THR A 65 3.59 -12.10 -7.37
N TYR A 66 4.18 -13.30 -7.30
CA TYR A 66 5.57 -13.54 -6.89
C TYR A 66 5.87 -12.96 -5.49
N GLU A 67 4.85 -12.86 -4.64
CA GLU A 67 5.00 -12.39 -3.28
C GLU A 67 5.44 -13.52 -2.36
N LYS A 68 6.41 -13.21 -1.49
CA LYS A 68 6.92 -14.12 -0.48
C LYS A 68 6.00 -14.10 0.75
N ILE A 69 5.40 -15.23 1.08
CA ILE A 69 4.44 -15.37 2.17
C ILE A 69 5.00 -16.36 3.20
N PRO A 70 5.10 -15.98 4.49
CA PRO A 70 5.44 -16.92 5.55
C PRO A 70 4.22 -17.78 5.89
N ILE A 71 4.39 -19.10 5.83
CA ILE A 71 3.35 -20.07 6.18
C ILE A 71 3.92 -20.99 7.26
N ILE A 72 3.08 -21.38 8.23
CA ILE A 72 3.50 -22.33 9.27
C ILE A 72 3.73 -23.70 8.62
N TYR A 73 4.81 -24.40 8.99
CA TYR A 73 5.22 -25.65 8.32
C TYR A 73 4.10 -26.69 8.18
N TYR A 74 3.33 -26.94 9.23
CA TYR A 74 2.25 -27.95 9.18
C TYR A 74 1.11 -27.58 8.23
N MET A 75 0.93 -26.29 7.90
CA MET A 75 -0.07 -25.85 6.94
C MET A 75 0.40 -25.96 5.49
N LEU A 76 1.70 -26.19 5.26
CA LEU A 76 2.28 -26.22 3.92
C LEU A 76 1.57 -27.22 2.97
N PRO A 77 1.30 -28.50 3.35
CA PRO A 77 0.64 -29.44 2.45
C PRO A 77 -0.77 -28.98 2.04
N SER A 78 -1.53 -28.42 2.99
CA SER A 78 -2.87 -27.88 2.72
C SER A 78 -2.81 -26.69 1.75
N LYS A 79 -1.80 -25.81 1.90
CA LYS A 79 -1.63 -24.66 1.02
C LYS A 79 -1.13 -25.02 -0.37
N MET A 80 -0.23 -26.01 -0.50
CA MET A 80 0.26 -26.46 -1.81
C MET A 80 -0.82 -27.16 -2.64
N ARG A 81 -1.84 -27.73 -2.00
CA ARG A 81 -3.03 -28.29 -2.69
C ARG A 81 -4.01 -27.23 -3.19
N LEU A 82 -3.89 -25.96 -2.76
CA LEU A 82 -4.82 -24.91 -3.18
C LEU A 82 -4.64 -24.56 -4.66
N ARG A 83 -5.73 -24.75 -5.41
CA ARG A 83 -5.83 -24.39 -6.82
C ARG A 83 -6.61 -23.11 -7.03
N ARG A 84 -6.35 -22.48 -8.17
CA ARG A 84 -7.15 -21.36 -8.66
C ARG A 84 -8.28 -21.86 -9.57
N LYS A 85 -9.17 -20.94 -9.96
CA LYS A 85 -10.23 -21.21 -10.94
C LYS A 85 -9.68 -21.74 -12.27
N ASP A 86 -8.46 -21.35 -12.60
CA ASP A 86 -7.75 -21.75 -13.82
C ASP A 86 -7.03 -23.12 -13.69
N GLY A 87 -7.20 -23.84 -12.59
CA GLY A 87 -6.57 -25.16 -12.34
C GLY A 87 -5.10 -25.11 -11.92
N SER A 88 -4.41 -23.97 -12.10
CA SER A 88 -3.01 -23.77 -11.66
C SER A 88 -2.84 -23.76 -10.14
N PHE A 89 -1.66 -24.18 -9.68
CA PHE A 89 -1.25 -24.08 -8.27
C PHE A 89 -1.16 -22.61 -7.84
N ARG A 90 -1.74 -22.30 -6.68
CA ARG A 90 -1.71 -20.94 -6.12
C ARG A 90 -0.33 -20.57 -5.60
N PHE A 91 0.40 -21.55 -5.10
CA PHE A 91 1.63 -21.37 -4.33
C PHE A 91 2.74 -22.30 -4.85
N THR A 92 3.99 -21.86 -4.74
CA THR A 92 5.19 -22.65 -5.07
C THR A 92 6.28 -22.44 -4.03
N THR A 93 7.02 -23.49 -3.71
CA THR A 93 8.17 -23.43 -2.77
C THR A 93 9.42 -22.90 -3.47
N THR A 94 9.55 -23.12 -4.78
CA THR A 94 10.69 -22.71 -5.58
C THR A 94 10.65 -21.20 -5.81
N ASP A 95 11.77 -20.53 -5.61
CA ASP A 95 11.88 -19.09 -5.87
C ASP A 95 11.69 -18.82 -7.38
N PRO A 96 10.63 -18.10 -7.78
CA PRO A 96 10.36 -17.81 -9.18
C PRO A 96 11.36 -16.83 -9.80
N LYS A 97 12.34 -16.30 -9.04
CA LYS A 97 13.35 -15.30 -9.45
C LYS A 97 12.76 -14.04 -10.10
N LYS A 98 11.46 -13.83 -9.93
CA LYS A 98 10.70 -12.69 -10.45
C LYS A 98 10.27 -11.84 -9.26
N LEU A 99 10.51 -10.54 -9.37
CA LEU A 99 10.09 -9.59 -8.35
C LEU A 99 8.59 -9.35 -8.45
N PRO A 100 7.87 -9.19 -7.31
CA PRO A 100 6.47 -8.82 -7.33
C PRO A 100 6.31 -7.45 -8.03
N LYS A 101 5.25 -7.31 -8.83
CA LYS A 101 4.93 -6.05 -9.52
C LYS A 101 4.53 -5.00 -8.49
N ARG A 102 5.52 -4.29 -7.94
CA ARG A 102 5.29 -3.13 -7.09
C ARG A 102 5.00 -1.93 -7.98
N GLY A 103 4.03 -1.14 -7.55
CA GLY A 103 3.80 0.17 -8.15
C GLY A 103 4.98 1.10 -7.98
N LYS A 104 5.09 2.07 -8.89
CA LYS A 104 6.12 3.13 -8.85
C LYS A 104 5.56 4.47 -8.34
N ILE A 105 4.27 4.53 -8.02
CA ILE A 105 3.60 5.78 -7.68
C ILE A 105 3.97 6.14 -6.24
N LYS A 106 4.61 7.30 -6.09
CA LYS A 106 4.94 7.88 -4.80
C LYS A 106 3.70 8.50 -4.17
N CYS A 107 3.66 8.46 -2.84
CA CYS A 107 2.67 9.18 -2.05
C CYS A 107 2.72 10.70 -2.36
N MET A 108 1.59 11.39 -2.32
CA MET A 108 1.53 12.84 -2.62
C MET A 108 2.32 13.68 -1.58
N LEU A 109 2.48 13.15 -0.37
CA LEU A 109 3.29 13.73 0.70
C LEU A 109 4.71 13.15 0.76
N HIS A 110 5.15 12.49 -0.31
CA HIS A 110 6.48 11.90 -0.38
C HIS A 110 7.58 12.96 -0.44
N LYS A 111 8.78 12.66 0.10
CA LYS A 111 9.91 13.60 0.13
C LYS A 111 10.30 14.12 -1.25
N GLY A 112 10.24 13.25 -2.25
CA GLY A 112 10.54 13.57 -3.66
C GLY A 112 9.31 13.78 -4.54
N GLY A 113 8.20 14.26 -3.98
CA GLY A 113 7.02 14.67 -4.77
C GLY A 113 7.16 16.12 -5.25
N GLU A 114 6.57 16.44 -6.41
CA GLU A 114 6.66 17.77 -7.04
C GLU A 114 6.11 18.89 -6.15
N ASN A 115 4.99 18.67 -5.46
CA ASN A 115 4.35 19.67 -4.61
C ASN A 115 4.87 19.68 -3.16
N ARG A 116 6.04 19.08 -2.89
CA ARG A 116 6.52 18.91 -1.52
C ARG A 116 6.80 20.24 -0.82
N GLU A 117 7.32 21.24 -1.53
CA GLU A 117 7.61 22.56 -0.96
C GLU A 117 6.34 23.24 -0.44
N HIS A 118 5.26 23.22 -1.24
CA HIS A 118 3.94 23.72 -0.84
C HIS A 118 3.37 22.95 0.36
N TYR A 119 3.54 21.63 0.41
CA TYR A 119 3.08 20.86 1.57
C TYR A 119 3.94 21.05 2.82
N ASN A 120 5.22 21.41 2.67
CA ASN A 120 6.09 21.78 3.78
C ASN A 120 5.65 23.10 4.43
N THR A 121 5.30 24.11 3.63
CA THR A 121 4.84 25.40 4.18
C THR A 121 3.51 25.26 4.93
N LEU A 122 2.65 24.34 4.50
CA LEU A 122 1.42 23.96 5.22
C LEU A 122 1.66 23.07 6.46
N GLY A 123 2.91 22.63 6.71
CA GLY A 123 3.28 21.82 7.87
C GLY A 123 2.94 20.34 7.77
N PHE A 124 2.71 19.79 6.57
CA PHE A 124 2.36 18.38 6.41
C PHE A 124 3.57 17.45 6.60
N ARG A 125 3.32 16.30 7.25
CA ARG A 125 4.36 15.29 7.50
C ARG A 125 4.84 14.64 6.20
N VAL A 126 6.07 14.12 6.21
CA VAL A 126 6.63 13.36 5.08
C VAL A 126 6.15 11.91 5.17
N CYS A 127 5.61 11.37 4.08
CA CYS A 127 5.30 9.95 3.98
C CYS A 127 6.42 9.20 3.23
N PRO A 128 6.97 8.08 3.74
CA PRO A 128 8.02 7.31 3.07
C PRO A 128 7.50 6.34 1.99
N LYS A 129 6.19 6.30 1.73
CA LYS A 129 5.60 5.29 0.82
C LYS A 129 5.85 5.65 -0.65
N GLU A 130 6.64 4.81 -1.32
CA GLU A 130 6.94 4.94 -2.76
C GLU A 130 6.32 3.87 -3.65
N ASN A 131 5.83 2.79 -3.05
CA ASN A 131 5.42 1.59 -3.77
C ASN A 131 3.88 1.47 -3.89
N ILE A 132 3.20 2.46 -4.47
CA ILE A 132 1.74 2.43 -4.68
C ILE A 132 1.44 2.05 -6.13
N THR A 133 0.54 1.07 -6.34
CA THR A 133 0.28 0.45 -7.65
C THR A 133 -0.64 1.26 -8.56
N ASN A 134 -1.64 1.93 -8.00
CA ASN A 134 -2.62 2.70 -8.77
C ASN A 134 -2.97 4.01 -8.04
N ILE A 135 -3.38 5.04 -8.79
CA ILE A 135 -3.94 6.31 -8.31
C ILE A 135 -5.11 6.06 -7.33
N HIS A 136 -5.97 5.07 -7.59
CA HIS A 136 -7.04 4.72 -6.65
C HIS A 136 -6.52 4.27 -5.28
N GLN A 137 -5.46 3.44 -5.27
CA GLN A 137 -4.80 3.03 -4.04
C GLN A 137 -4.07 4.19 -3.36
N LEU A 138 -3.58 5.17 -4.13
CA LEU A 138 -3.02 6.41 -3.58
C LEU A 138 -4.10 7.22 -2.85
N LYS A 139 -5.27 7.41 -3.46
CA LYS A 139 -6.41 8.09 -2.81
C LYS A 139 -6.83 7.36 -1.53
N GLN A 140 -6.89 6.03 -1.55
CA GLN A 140 -7.23 5.25 -0.38
C GLN A 140 -6.15 5.33 0.71
N HIS A 141 -4.87 5.25 0.32
CA HIS A 141 -3.75 5.42 1.24
C HIS A 141 -3.80 6.78 1.95
N MET A 142 -4.08 7.85 1.20
CA MET A 142 -4.27 9.18 1.76
C MET A 142 -5.43 9.22 2.74
N ARG A 143 -6.61 8.74 2.35
CA ARG A 143 -7.80 8.74 3.23
C ARG A 143 -7.57 7.97 4.53
N LEU A 144 -6.83 6.86 4.50
CA LEU A 144 -6.65 5.99 5.67
C LEU A 144 -5.44 6.35 6.53
N LYS A 145 -4.34 6.83 5.94
CA LYS A 145 -3.08 7.11 6.66
C LYS A 145 -2.85 8.59 6.91
N HIS A 146 -3.43 9.47 6.09
CA HIS A 146 -3.27 10.92 6.13
C HIS A 146 -4.63 11.63 6.00
N PRO A 147 -5.61 11.33 6.87
CA PRO A 147 -6.98 11.81 6.71
C PRO A 147 -7.08 13.34 6.75
N GLN A 148 -6.31 13.98 7.63
CA GLN A 148 -6.33 15.44 7.83
C GLN A 148 -5.66 16.16 6.66
N GLU A 149 -4.47 15.72 6.26
CA GLU A 149 -3.74 16.31 5.14
C GLU A 149 -4.51 16.10 3.83
N TYR A 150 -5.14 14.94 3.66
CA TYR A 150 -5.98 14.69 2.48
C TYR A 150 -7.21 15.60 2.44
N ALA A 151 -7.88 15.84 3.57
CA ALA A 151 -9.02 16.76 3.64
C ALA A 151 -8.60 18.17 3.23
N ALA A 152 -7.51 18.69 3.81
CA ALA A 152 -6.98 20.01 3.48
C ALA A 152 -6.64 20.15 1.98
N ILE A 153 -6.00 19.14 1.39
CA ILE A 153 -5.66 19.18 -0.05
C ILE A 153 -6.90 19.12 -0.93
N VAL A 154 -7.92 18.35 -0.52
CA VAL A 154 -9.19 18.29 -1.26
C VAL A 154 -9.92 19.63 -1.17
N ASP A 155 -9.92 20.27 -0.01
CA ASP A 155 -10.58 21.56 0.18
C ASP A 155 -9.85 22.68 -0.58
N GLU A 156 -8.51 22.70 -0.57
CA GLU A 156 -7.72 23.63 -1.38
C GLU A 156 -8.02 23.47 -2.89
N LYS A 157 -8.18 22.23 -3.38
CA LYS A 157 -8.57 21.99 -4.78
C LYS A 157 -9.96 22.52 -5.09
N LYS A 158 -10.94 22.27 -4.22
CA LYS A 158 -12.30 22.79 -4.40
C LYS A 158 -12.34 24.32 -4.37
N GLU A 159 -11.52 24.95 -3.53
CA GLU A 159 -11.44 26.41 -3.46
C GLU A 159 -10.83 27.00 -4.74
N LYS A 160 -9.78 26.36 -5.29
CA LYS A 160 -9.19 26.76 -6.57
C LYS A 160 -10.19 26.61 -7.71
N GLU A 161 -10.86 25.46 -7.83
CA GLU A 161 -11.90 25.21 -8.84
C GLU A 161 -13.02 26.27 -8.76
N LYS A 162 -13.53 26.56 -7.54
CA LYS A 162 -14.55 27.60 -7.34
C LYS A 162 -14.05 29.01 -7.68
N ALA A 163 -12.78 29.32 -7.41
CA ALA A 163 -12.20 30.61 -7.73
C ALA A 163 -12.06 30.79 -9.25
N GLU A 164 -11.63 29.73 -9.95
CA GLU A 164 -11.55 29.68 -11.42
C GLU A 164 -12.94 29.83 -12.05
N ASP A 165 -13.95 29.11 -11.56
CA ASP A 165 -15.34 29.23 -12.05
C ASP A 165 -15.91 30.64 -11.87
N ARG A 166 -15.64 31.28 -10.71
CA ARG A 166 -16.04 32.66 -10.45
C ARG A 166 -15.31 33.64 -11.36
N ALA A 167 -14.03 33.40 -11.64
CA ALA A 167 -13.24 34.23 -12.54
C ALA A 167 -13.76 34.13 -13.98
N LEU A 168 -14.04 32.91 -14.45
CA LEU A 168 -14.66 32.66 -15.76
C LEU A 168 -16.04 33.32 -15.86
N SER A 169 -16.88 33.17 -14.84
CA SER A 169 -18.22 33.79 -14.81
C SER A 169 -18.13 35.33 -14.87
N ARG A 170 -17.20 35.94 -14.14
CA ARG A 170 -16.95 37.39 -14.18
C ARG A 170 -16.44 37.84 -15.55
N ALA A 171 -15.56 37.06 -16.18
CA ALA A 171 -15.04 37.37 -17.50
C ALA A 171 -16.13 37.30 -18.57
N LEU A 172 -17.01 36.30 -18.53
CA LEU A 172 -18.15 36.18 -19.43
C LEU A 172 -19.14 37.32 -19.26
N LEU A 173 -19.52 37.68 -18.03
CA LEU A 173 -20.40 38.82 -17.77
C LEU A 173 -19.82 40.13 -18.29
N LYS A 174 -18.51 40.36 -18.10
CA LYS A 174 -17.81 41.53 -18.62
C LYS A 174 -17.77 41.57 -20.15
N ALA A 175 -17.68 40.42 -20.80
CA ALA A 175 -17.74 40.32 -22.26
C ALA A 175 -19.17 40.53 -22.80
N GLN A 176 -20.19 40.19 -22.02
CA GLN A 176 -21.61 40.35 -22.36
C GLN A 176 -22.14 41.78 -22.13
N MET A 177 -21.53 42.55 -21.22
CA MET A 177 -21.93 43.95 -21.02
C MET A 177 -21.60 44.78 -22.27
N PRO A 178 -22.55 45.56 -22.80
CA PRO A 178 -22.30 46.42 -23.95
C PRO A 178 -21.18 47.41 -23.58
N LYS A 179 -20.17 47.53 -24.44
CA LYS A 179 -19.16 48.59 -24.29
C LYS A 179 -19.89 49.93 -24.39
N GLU A 180 -19.94 50.67 -23.29
CA GLU A 180 -20.39 52.07 -23.31
C GLU A 180 -19.45 52.85 -24.24
N GLU A 181 -19.92 53.17 -25.44
CA GLU A 181 -19.30 54.16 -26.30
C GLU A 181 -19.39 55.51 -25.58
N LYS A 182 -18.26 55.99 -25.05
CA LYS A 182 -18.17 57.32 -24.46
C LYS A 182 -18.55 58.36 -25.54
N ALA A 183 -19.70 59.00 -25.36
CA ALA A 183 -20.14 60.09 -26.23
C ALA A 183 -19.10 61.23 -26.21
N PRO A 184 -18.67 61.76 -27.38
CA PRO A 184 -17.68 62.81 -27.43
C PRO A 184 -18.24 64.08 -26.77
N LEU A 185 -17.54 64.58 -25.75
CA LEU A 185 -17.84 65.85 -25.08
C LEU A 185 -17.62 66.99 -26.07
N TYR A 186 -18.71 67.55 -26.60
CA TYR A 186 -18.66 68.72 -27.47
C TYR A 186 -18.45 69.99 -26.62
N VAL A 187 -17.21 70.48 -26.56
CA VAL A 187 -16.89 71.78 -25.95
C VAL A 187 -17.22 72.88 -26.96
N LYS A 188 -18.26 73.67 -26.71
CA LYS A 188 -18.54 74.90 -27.47
C LYS A 188 -17.66 76.03 -26.94
N ASP A 189 -16.55 76.29 -27.62
CA ASP A 189 -15.79 77.53 -27.43
C ASP A 189 -16.59 78.72 -27.97
N LYS A 190 -17.15 79.54 -27.07
CA LYS A 190 -17.69 80.86 -27.39
C LYS A 190 -16.51 81.83 -27.59
N LYS A 191 -16.17 82.14 -28.84
CA LYS A 191 -15.32 83.29 -29.17
C LYS A 191 -16.07 84.60 -28.90
N LYS A 192 -15.40 85.52 -28.22
CA LYS A 192 -15.69 86.96 -28.17
C LYS A 192 -15.09 87.63 -29.40
#